data_AF-A0A7C2IM54-F1
#
_entry.id   AF-A0A7C2IM54-F1
#
_cell.length_a   1.000
_cell.length_b   1.000
_cell.length_c   1.000
_cell.angle_alpha   90.00
_cell.angle_beta   90.00
_cell.angle_gamma   90.00
#
_symmetry.space_group_name_H-M   'P 1'
#
loop_
_entity.id
_entity.type
_entity.pdbx_description
1 polymer ?
#
loop_
_entity_poly.entity_id
_entity_poly.type
_entity_poly.pdbx_seq_one_letter_code
_entity_poly.pdbx_strand_id
1 'polypeptide(L)'
;MKTKRCPLKGIVSVLTVSMLLFLTMVFLGSLQEPSKAALSPPSSIVIWGDTTGMVPPVPAGNDYVAIAAGYYHNLAIKSDGSLVGWGSNLDGEATVPAGTGYKAIAAGDGFSLVIKADN
;
A
#
# COMPACT_ATOMS: atom_id res chain seq x y z
N MET A 1 -10.34 -75.46 -15.46
CA MET A 1 -10.38 -74.48 -14.35
C MET A 1 -10.17 -73.08 -14.94
N LYS A 2 -11.18 -72.19 -14.91
CA LYS A 2 -11.08 -70.82 -15.44
C LYS A 2 -10.47 -69.91 -14.37
N THR A 3 -9.27 -69.39 -14.63
CA THR A 3 -8.59 -68.43 -13.76
C THR A 3 -9.28 -67.08 -13.82
N LYS A 4 -9.87 -66.65 -12.70
CA LYS A 4 -10.46 -65.31 -12.55
C LYS A 4 -9.32 -64.28 -12.64
N ARG A 5 -9.22 -63.56 -13.76
CA ARG A 5 -8.28 -62.44 -13.90
C ARG A 5 -8.76 -61.32 -12.98
N CYS A 6 -7.97 -61.05 -11.93
CA CYS A 6 -8.17 -59.96 -10.99
C CYS A 6 -8.05 -58.61 -11.73
N PRO A 7 -8.89 -57.59 -11.45
CA PRO A 7 -8.93 -56.33 -12.20
C PRO A 7 -7.83 -55.36 -11.74
N LEU A 8 -6.56 -55.79 -11.75
CA LEU A 8 -5.44 -54.99 -11.24
C LEU A 8 -4.92 -53.96 -12.26
N LYS A 9 -5.31 -54.05 -13.53
CA LYS A 9 -4.86 -53.13 -14.60
C LYS A 9 -5.50 -51.74 -14.50
N GLY A 10 -6.68 -51.60 -13.91
CA GLY A 10 -7.36 -50.30 -13.75
C GLY A 10 -6.77 -49.44 -12.63
N ILE A 11 -6.33 -50.07 -11.54
CA ILE A 11 -5.89 -49.37 -10.33
C ILE A 11 -4.53 -48.67 -10.53
N VAL A 12 -3.60 -49.30 -11.27
CA VAL A 12 -2.28 -48.70 -11.57
C VAL A 12 -2.40 -47.48 -12.50
N SER A 13 -3.32 -47.52 -13.47
CA SER A 13 -3.54 -46.40 -14.40
C SER A 13 -4.20 -45.18 -13.74
N VAL A 14 -5.03 -45.39 -12.72
CA VAL A 14 -5.67 -44.30 -11.97
C VAL A 14 -4.67 -43.65 -11.02
N LEU A 15 -3.79 -44.43 -10.39
CA LEU A 15 -2.75 -43.92 -9.50
C LEU A 15 -1.71 -43.05 -10.23
N THR A 16 -1.30 -43.43 -11.45
CA THR A 16 -0.36 -42.63 -12.24
C THR A 16 -0.97 -41.34 -12.78
N VAL A 17 -2.25 -41.37 -13.19
CA VAL A 17 -2.97 -40.16 -13.65
C VAL A 17 -3.25 -39.20 -12.49
N SER A 18 -3.62 -39.71 -11.31
CA SER A 18 -3.77 -38.88 -10.10
C SER A 18 -2.46 -38.26 -9.65
N MET A 19 -1.35 -39.02 -9.67
CA MET A 19 -0.03 -38.48 -9.30
C MET A 19 0.47 -37.42 -10.29
N LEU A 20 0.17 -37.57 -11.59
CA LEU A 20 0.49 -36.58 -12.62
C LEU A 20 -0.36 -35.31 -12.49
N LEU A 21 -1.65 -35.44 -12.16
CA LEU A 21 -2.55 -34.31 -11.87
C LEU A 21 -2.17 -33.58 -10.57
N PHE A 22 -1.68 -34.28 -9.56
CA PHE A 22 -1.15 -33.67 -8.34
C PHE A 22 0.15 -32.91 -8.61
N LEU A 23 1.03 -33.42 -9.47
CA LEU A 23 2.29 -32.76 -9.82
C LEU A 23 2.07 -31.47 -10.63
N THR A 24 1.06 -31.43 -11.51
CA THR A 24 0.69 -30.20 -12.23
C THR A 24 -0.02 -29.17 -11.33
N MET A 25 -0.80 -29.62 -10.35
CA MET A 25 -1.46 -28.76 -9.35
C MET A 25 -0.46 -28.06 -8.43
N VAL A 26 0.64 -28.72 -8.06
CA VAL A 26 1.72 -28.10 -7.27
C VAL A 26 2.47 -27.04 -8.09
N PHE A 27 2.61 -27.24 -9.40
CA PHE A 27 3.25 -26.27 -10.29
C PHE A 27 2.38 -25.02 -10.52
N LEU A 28 1.06 -25.17 -10.48
CA LEU A 28 0.12 -24.05 -10.58
C LEU A 28 0.06 -23.19 -9.30
N GLY A 29 0.46 -23.74 -8.14
CA GLY A 29 0.57 -23.02 -6.87
C GLY A 29 1.90 -22.29 -6.65
N SER A 30 2.86 -22.38 -7.58
CA SER A 30 4.19 -21.75 -7.50
C SER A 30 4.31 -20.48 -8.37
N LEU A 31 3.26 -20.08 -9.08
CA LEU A 31 3.21 -18.77 -9.70
C LEU A 31 2.87 -17.76 -8.62
N GLN A 32 3.90 -17.36 -7.87
CA GLN A 32 4.09 -16.04 -7.28
C GLN A 32 2.75 -15.31 -7.05
N GLU A 33 2.15 -15.44 -5.87
CA GLU A 33 1.12 -14.51 -5.41
C GLU A 33 1.59 -13.09 -5.76
N PRO A 34 0.96 -12.37 -6.72
CA PRO A 34 1.35 -11.00 -7.05
C PRO A 34 0.84 -10.06 -5.95
N SER A 35 0.98 -10.42 -4.68
CA SER A 35 0.47 -9.66 -3.54
C SER A 35 1.24 -8.35 -3.32
N LYS A 36 2.36 -8.14 -4.02
CA LYS A 36 3.20 -6.95 -3.90
C LYS A 36 3.39 -6.15 -5.19
N ALA A 37 2.52 -6.37 -6.17
CA ALA A 37 2.46 -5.57 -7.40
C ALA A 37 1.03 -5.17 -7.76
N ALA A 38 0.09 -5.22 -6.81
CA ALA A 38 -1.08 -4.36 -6.91
C ALA A 38 -0.54 -2.93 -6.86
N LEU A 39 -0.56 -2.22 -7.99
CA LEU A 39 -0.38 -0.78 -8.02
C LEU A 39 -1.33 -0.24 -6.95
N SER A 40 -0.81 0.20 -5.80
CA SER A 40 -1.65 0.82 -4.79
C SER A 40 -2.43 1.91 -5.53
N PRO A 41 -3.77 1.96 -5.42
CA PRO A 41 -4.53 2.97 -6.13
C PRO A 41 -3.90 4.34 -5.83
N PRO A 42 -3.83 5.25 -6.82
CA PRO A 42 -3.24 6.56 -6.62
C PRO A 42 -3.83 7.19 -5.35
N SER A 43 -2.99 7.37 -4.33
CA SER A 43 -3.37 7.93 -3.04
C SER A 43 -3.49 9.43 -3.19
N SER A 44 -4.66 9.90 -3.63
CA SER A 44 -4.98 11.32 -3.69
C SER A 44 -5.59 11.81 -2.38
N ILE A 45 -5.32 13.07 -2.04
CA ILE A 45 -5.94 13.73 -0.90
C ILE A 45 -7.25 14.37 -1.37
N VAL A 46 -8.35 14.04 -0.70
CA VAL A 46 -9.67 14.63 -0.92
C VAL A 46 -10.05 15.44 0.32
N ILE A 47 -10.49 16.68 0.12
CA ILE A 47 -10.96 17.57 1.20
C ILE A 47 -12.47 17.73 1.06
N TRP A 48 -13.18 17.69 2.19
CA TRP A 48 -14.61 17.98 2.29
C TRP A 48 -14.88 18.85 3.53
N GLY A 49 -15.96 19.63 3.50
CA GLY A 49 -16.33 20.56 4.58
C GLY A 49 -16.14 22.03 4.19
N ASP A 50 -16.22 22.93 5.18
CA ASP A 50 -15.94 24.35 4.95
C ASP A 50 -14.42 24.58 4.83
N THR A 51 -13.99 24.93 3.61
CA THR A 51 -12.60 25.22 3.30
C THR A 51 -12.41 26.69 2.91
N THR A 52 -13.41 27.55 3.14
CA THR A 52 -13.40 28.92 2.62
C THR A 52 -12.29 29.75 3.29
N GLY A 53 -11.34 30.21 2.48
CA GLY A 53 -10.28 31.13 2.90
C GLY A 53 -9.11 30.52 3.68
N MET A 54 -9.17 29.24 4.08
CA MET A 54 -8.14 28.63 4.94
C MET A 54 -7.29 27.56 4.26
N VAL A 55 -7.81 26.88 3.22
CA VAL A 55 -7.08 25.78 2.58
C VAL A 55 -6.86 26.06 1.09
N PRO A 56 -5.61 26.34 0.65
CA PRO A 56 -5.27 26.41 -0.76
C PRO A 56 -5.45 25.04 -1.43
N PRO A 57 -5.44 24.96 -2.78
CA PRO A 57 -5.56 23.70 -3.50
C PRO A 57 -4.57 22.66 -2.98
N VAL A 58 -5.05 21.43 -2.80
CA VAL A 58 -4.23 20.27 -2.41
C VAL A 58 -3.03 20.18 -3.37
N PRO A 59 -1.80 20.03 -2.85
CA PRO A 59 -0.62 19.84 -3.69
C PRO A 59 -0.80 18.64 -4.62
N ALA A 60 -0.50 18.84 -5.89
CA ALA A 60 -0.59 17.77 -6.88
C ALA A 60 0.29 16.58 -6.47
N GLY A 61 -0.30 15.39 -6.48
CA GLY A 61 0.36 14.17 -6.06
C GLY A 61 -0.66 13.06 -5.86
N ASN A 62 -0.20 11.83 -6.02
CA ASN A 62 -0.99 10.62 -5.84
C ASN A 62 -0.21 9.54 -5.07
N ASP A 63 0.82 9.98 -4.35
CA ASP A 63 1.80 9.16 -3.67
C ASP A 63 1.82 9.44 -2.17
N TYR A 64 0.75 10.01 -1.61
CA TYR A 64 0.66 10.32 -0.19
C TYR A 64 0.36 9.07 0.65
N VAL A 65 1.08 8.92 1.76
CA VAL A 65 0.98 7.75 2.66
C VAL A 65 0.51 8.12 4.07
N ALA A 66 0.61 9.40 4.46
CA ALA A 66 0.07 9.92 5.72
C ALA A 66 -0.33 11.38 5.56
N ILE A 67 -1.34 11.83 6.30
CA ILE A 67 -1.81 13.23 6.34
C ILE A 67 -2.03 13.69 7.79
N ALA A 68 -1.86 14.98 8.04
CA ALA A 68 -2.23 15.65 9.28
C ALA A 68 -2.83 17.03 8.95
N ALA A 69 -4.01 17.31 9.49
CA ALA A 69 -4.69 18.60 9.34
C ALA A 69 -4.56 19.39 10.64
N GLY A 70 -3.96 20.57 10.55
CA GLY A 70 -3.95 21.60 11.59
C GLY A 70 -5.12 22.58 11.41
N TYR A 71 -5.12 23.64 12.21
CA TYR A 71 -6.22 24.62 12.17
C TYR A 71 -6.14 25.52 10.92
N TYR A 72 -4.92 25.92 10.55
CA TYR A 72 -4.66 26.79 9.40
C TYR A 72 -3.78 26.15 8.31
N HIS A 73 -3.14 25.02 8.60
CA HIS A 73 -2.23 24.33 7.67
C HIS A 73 -2.42 22.82 7.69
N ASN A 74 -1.85 22.16 6.69
CA ASN A 74 -1.93 20.73 6.50
C ASN A 74 -0.54 20.20 6.14
N LEU A 75 -0.31 18.94 6.48
CA LEU A 75 0.93 18.21 6.20
C LEU A 75 0.60 16.85 5.57
N ALA A 76 1.46 16.38 4.69
CA ALA A 76 1.40 15.04 4.15
C ALA A 76 2.80 14.45 3.93
N ILE A 77 2.94 13.15 4.23
CA ILE A 77 4.13 12.37 3.88
C ILE A 77 3.86 11.68 2.54
N LYS A 78 4.83 11.74 1.64
CA LYS A 78 4.86 11.01 0.37
C LYS A 78 5.52 9.64 0.51
N SER A 79 5.26 8.76 -0.45
CA SER A 79 5.79 7.40 -0.50
C SER A 79 7.31 7.35 -0.64
N ASP A 80 7.92 8.41 -1.18
CA ASP A 80 9.37 8.63 -1.22
C ASP A 80 9.97 9.05 0.14
N GLY A 81 9.12 9.22 1.17
CA GLY A 81 9.49 9.63 2.51
C GLY A 81 9.69 11.15 2.67
N SER A 82 9.41 11.95 1.63
CA SER A 82 9.41 13.41 1.71
C SER A 82 8.14 13.94 2.38
N LEU A 83 8.23 15.17 2.89
CA LEU A 83 7.12 15.87 3.54
C LEU A 83 6.66 17.04 2.66
N VAL A 84 5.36 17.28 2.64
CA VAL A 84 4.74 18.43 1.95
C VAL A 84 3.79 19.13 2.92
N GLY A 85 3.87 20.46 2.98
CA GLY A 85 2.95 21.29 3.74
C GLY A 85 2.18 22.25 2.84
N TRP A 86 0.91 22.49 3.15
CA TRP A 86 0.07 23.47 2.44
C TRP A 86 -0.97 24.09 3.38
N GLY A 87 -1.36 25.34 3.12
CA GLY A 87 -2.21 26.10 4.04
C GLY A 87 -1.75 27.54 4.23
N SER A 88 -2.20 28.14 5.33
CA SER A 88 -1.54 29.30 5.90
C SER A 88 -0.07 29.01 6.16
N ASN A 89 0.77 30.00 5.91
CA ASN A 89 2.20 29.94 6.15
C ASN A 89 2.71 31.30 6.64
N LEU A 90 1.89 32.02 7.40
CA LEU A 90 2.24 33.35 7.91
C LEU A 90 3.37 33.27 8.93
N ASP A 91 3.41 32.20 9.73
CA ASP A 91 4.42 31.94 10.75
C ASP A 91 5.36 30.77 10.37
N GLY A 92 5.22 30.23 9.15
CA GLY A 92 6.05 29.15 8.62
C GLY A 92 5.52 27.73 8.88
N GLU A 93 4.25 27.59 9.24
CA GLU A 93 3.64 26.33 9.68
C GLU A 93 3.56 25.27 8.58
N ALA A 94 3.41 25.71 7.33
CA ALA A 94 3.46 24.88 6.12
C ALA A 94 4.88 24.75 5.55
N THR A 95 5.89 25.40 6.15
CA THR A 95 7.29 25.29 5.72
C THR A 95 7.90 24.02 6.30
N VAL A 96 7.94 22.98 5.48
CA VAL A 96 8.41 21.65 5.88
C VAL A 96 9.94 21.57 5.89
N PRO A 97 10.55 20.83 6.84
CA PRO A 97 11.98 20.58 6.83
C PRO A 97 12.41 19.77 5.61
N ALA A 98 13.49 20.19 4.96
CA ALA A 98 14.07 19.46 3.84
C ALA A 98 14.59 18.09 4.29
N GLY A 99 14.31 17.06 3.49
CA GLY A 99 14.79 15.71 3.74
C GLY A 99 13.75 14.64 3.43
N THR A 100 14.12 13.40 3.72
CA THR A 100 13.28 12.22 3.59
C THR A 100 13.39 11.33 4.84
N GLY A 101 12.57 10.29 4.89
CA GLY A 101 12.58 9.32 5.99
C GLY A 101 11.60 9.68 7.12
N TYR A 102 10.62 10.52 6.86
CA TYR A 102 9.56 10.82 7.81
C TYR A 102 8.56 9.66 7.91
N LYS A 103 8.12 9.33 9.13
CA LYS A 103 7.24 8.18 9.41
C LYS A 103 5.88 8.55 9.97
N ALA A 104 5.81 9.65 10.73
CA ALA A 104 4.56 10.11 11.33
C ALA A 104 4.54 11.63 11.38
N ILE A 105 3.34 12.19 11.29
CA ILE A 105 3.09 13.64 11.31
C ILE A 105 1.94 13.98 12.25
N ALA A 106 2.05 15.14 12.89
CA ALA A 106 0.97 15.78 13.63
C ALA A 106 1.03 17.30 13.38
N ALA A 107 -0.15 17.92 13.33
CA ALA A 107 -0.29 19.36 13.14
C ALA A 107 -1.16 19.93 14.27
N GLY A 108 -0.75 21.06 14.83
CA GLY A 108 -1.49 21.84 15.82
C GLY A 108 -2.04 23.14 15.23
N ASP A 109 -2.33 24.10 16.10
CA ASP A 109 -2.87 25.42 15.69
C ASP A 109 -1.83 26.27 14.95
N GLY A 110 -0.59 26.30 15.45
CA GLY A 110 0.54 27.03 14.85
C GLY A 110 1.87 26.26 14.84
N PHE A 111 1.83 24.95 15.08
CA PHE A 111 3.04 24.12 15.11
C PHE A 111 2.84 22.79 14.39
N SER A 112 3.95 22.21 13.95
CA SER A 112 4.03 20.98 13.18
C SER A 112 5.05 20.05 13.82
N LEU A 113 4.70 18.78 13.97
CA LEU A 113 5.58 17.75 14.52
C LEU A 113 5.73 16.63 13.49
N VAL A 114 6.96 16.14 13.36
CA VAL A 114 7.27 15.02 12.47
C VAL A 114 8.23 14.06 13.18
N ILE A 115 7.96 12.76 13.03
CA ILE A 115 8.88 11.71 13.45
C ILE A 115 9.73 11.33 12.25
N LYS A 116 11.04 11.55 12.35
CA LYS A 116 12.02 11.07 11.38
C LYS A 116 12.55 9.72 11.82
N ALA A 117 12.67 8.79 10.88
CA ALA A 117 13.41 7.56 11.12
C ALA A 117 14.90 7.86 11.11
N ASP A 118 15.53 7.78 12.28
CA ASP A 118 16.97 7.64 12.35
C ASP A 118 17.29 6.17 12.07
N ASN A 119 18.22 5.92 11.15
CA ASN A 119 18.62 4.56 10.74
C ASN A 119 19.04 3.70 11.93
#